data_AF-A0A8H7SLV8-F1
#
_entry.id   AF-A0A8H7SLV8-F1
#
_cell.length_a   1.000
_cell.length_b   1.000
_cell.length_c   1.000
_cell.angle_alpha   90.00
_cell.angle_beta   90.00
_cell.angle_gamma   90.00
#
_symmetry.space_group_name_H-M   'P 1'
#
loop_
_entity.id
_entity.type
_entity.pdbx_description
1 polymer ?
#
loop_
_entity_poly.entity_id
_entity_poly.type
_entity_poly.pdbx_seq_one_letter_code
_entity_poly.pdbx_strand_id
1 'polypeptide(L)'
;MSAIQKGGMNLFQVLRSLPNQGVGSKIAPTKYLNSPTLKNSYYEVTKVSLKEEGKNGHAWGVHVLKGHTMLDGKPVEIRGGLKYKWKQYDA
;
A
#
# COMPACT_ATOMS: atom_id res chain seq x y z
N MET A 1 22.72 7.73 -1.51
CA MET A 1 22.32 8.72 -0.48
C MET A 1 20.84 9.03 -0.69
N SER A 2 19.92 8.34 -0.01
CA SER A 2 18.50 8.71 -0.03
C SER A 2 18.14 9.25 1.34
N ALA A 3 17.74 10.52 1.37
CA ALA A 3 17.31 11.19 2.59
C ALA A 3 16.12 10.43 3.18
N ILE A 4 16.32 9.83 4.36
CA ILE A 4 15.23 9.29 5.18
C ILE A 4 14.37 10.48 5.57
N GLN A 5 13.26 10.68 4.86
CA GLN A 5 12.30 11.72 5.19
C GLN A 5 11.79 11.45 6.62
N LYS A 6 11.98 12.45 7.51
CA LYS A 6 11.36 12.52 8.85
C LYS A 6 9.84 12.69 8.67
N GLY A 7 9.17 11.62 8.26
CA GLY A 7 7.76 11.59 7.91
C GLY A 7 7.48 10.29 7.14
N GLY A 8 6.53 9.48 7.61
CA GLY A 8 6.21 8.21 6.94
C GLY A 8 5.76 8.45 5.49
N MET A 9 6.15 7.56 4.59
CA MET A 9 5.84 7.67 3.15
C MET A 9 4.35 7.47 2.88
N ASN A 10 3.83 8.19 1.88
CA ASN A 10 2.50 7.95 1.33
C ASN A 10 2.52 6.71 0.41
N LEU A 11 1.35 6.26 -0.03
CA LEU A 11 1.21 5.06 -0.86
C LEU A 11 2.09 5.12 -2.12
N PHE A 12 2.02 6.21 -2.86
CA PHE A 12 2.67 6.36 -4.16
C PHE A 12 4.19 6.46 -4.03
N GLN A 13 4.68 7.07 -2.94
CA GLN A 13 6.10 7.11 -2.61
C GLN A 13 6.64 5.72 -2.28
N VAL A 14 5.89 4.92 -1.50
CA VAL A 14 6.25 3.52 -1.23
C VAL A 14 6.29 2.74 -2.54
N LEU A 15 5.23 2.81 -3.34
CA LEU A 15 5.14 2.10 -4.63
C LEU A 15 6.27 2.51 -5.59
N ARG A 16 6.61 3.80 -5.69
CA ARG A 16 7.75 4.28 -6.50
C ARG A 16 9.08 3.65 -6.08
N SER A 17 9.25 3.38 -4.78
CA SER A 17 10.50 2.81 -4.24
C SER A 17 10.65 1.31 -4.47
N LEU A 18 9.58 0.61 -4.87
CA LEU A 18 9.55 -0.83 -5.04
C LEU A 18 9.79 -1.26 -6.51
N PRO A 19 10.34 -2.47 -6.73
CA PRO A 19 10.42 -3.07 -8.06
C PRO A 19 9.03 -3.12 -8.72
N ASN A 20 8.99 -2.89 -10.04
CA ASN A 20 7.74 -2.88 -10.82
C ASN A 20 6.64 -1.99 -10.20
N GLN A 21 7.05 -0.86 -9.59
CA GLN A 21 6.16 0.07 -8.89
C GLN A 21 5.32 -0.60 -7.79
N GLY A 22 5.81 -1.70 -7.21
CA GLY A 22 5.14 -2.44 -6.14
C GLY A 22 4.02 -3.36 -6.60
N VAL A 23 3.81 -3.59 -7.91
CA VAL A 23 2.87 -4.62 -8.38
C VAL A 23 3.35 -6.01 -7.92
N GLY A 24 2.44 -6.77 -7.30
CA GLY A 24 2.72 -8.05 -6.64
C GLY A 24 3.16 -7.91 -5.18
N SER A 25 3.47 -6.70 -4.71
CA SER A 25 3.83 -6.47 -3.30
C SER A 25 2.59 -6.39 -2.41
N LYS A 26 2.77 -6.76 -1.14
CA LYS A 26 1.79 -6.55 -0.08
C LYS A 26 2.09 -5.24 0.62
N ILE A 27 1.09 -4.40 0.78
CA ILE A 27 1.23 -3.09 1.41
C ILE A 27 0.11 -2.85 2.42
N ALA A 28 0.39 -2.10 3.47
CA ALA A 28 -0.60 -1.76 4.47
C ALA A 28 -0.42 -0.34 4.99
N PRO A 29 -1.51 0.34 5.38
CA PRO A 29 -1.42 1.53 6.22
C PRO A 29 -0.74 1.16 7.54
N THR A 30 0.14 2.01 8.07
CA THR A 30 0.82 1.78 9.35
C THR A 30 -0.16 1.55 10.51
N LYS A 31 -1.37 2.12 10.45
CA LYS A 31 -2.44 1.87 11.43
C LYS A 31 -2.93 0.41 11.48
N TYR A 32 -2.83 -0.33 10.38
CA TYR A 32 -3.16 -1.76 10.37
C TYR A 32 -2.05 -2.55 11.07
N LEU A 33 -0.78 -2.24 10.74
CA LEU A 33 0.40 -2.87 11.33
C LEU A 33 0.47 -2.67 12.84
N ASN A 34 0.11 -1.49 13.33
CA ASN A 34 0.14 -1.15 14.76
C ASN A 34 -1.11 -1.57 15.53
N SER A 35 -2.10 -2.21 14.88
CA SER A 35 -3.36 -2.57 15.50
C SER A 35 -3.44 -4.09 15.76
N PRO A 36 -3.54 -4.53 17.02
CA PRO A 36 -3.69 -5.94 17.36
C PRO A 36 -4.92 -6.60 16.72
N THR A 37 -5.97 -5.82 16.44
CA THR A 37 -7.24 -6.31 15.89
C THR A 37 -7.24 -6.38 14.36
N LEU A 38 -6.22 -5.84 13.69
CA LEU A 38 -6.08 -5.79 12.23
C LEU A 38 -4.83 -6.52 11.72
N LYS A 39 -4.26 -7.44 12.51
CA LYS A 39 -3.23 -8.37 12.04
C LYS A 39 -3.68 -9.06 10.75
N ASN A 40 -2.74 -9.38 9.86
CA ASN A 40 -3.03 -10.00 8.56
C ASN A 40 -3.98 -9.16 7.67
N SER A 41 -3.92 -7.83 7.77
CA SER A 41 -4.69 -6.92 6.91
C SER A 41 -3.77 -6.08 6.01
N TYR A 42 -3.94 -6.18 4.71
CA TYR A 42 -3.10 -5.54 3.69
C TYR A 42 -3.83 -5.46 2.34
N TYR A 43 -3.20 -4.81 1.36
CA TYR A 43 -3.57 -4.89 -0.04
C TYR A 43 -2.47 -5.60 -0.82
N GLU A 44 -2.83 -6.55 -1.67
CA GLU A 44 -1.93 -7.09 -2.70
C GLU A 44 -2.08 -6.23 -3.95
N VAL A 45 -1.02 -5.51 -4.33
CA VAL A 45 -1.10 -4.53 -5.42
C VAL A 45 -1.14 -5.24 -6.76
N THR A 46 -2.11 -4.89 -7.60
CA THR A 46 -2.30 -5.49 -8.93
C THR A 46 -2.06 -4.50 -10.07
N LYS A 47 -2.27 -3.21 -9.83
CA LYS A 47 -2.06 -2.16 -10.83
C LYS A 47 -1.69 -0.85 -10.17
N VAL A 48 -0.79 -0.11 -10.81
CA VAL A 48 -0.37 1.22 -10.37
C VAL A 48 -0.35 2.17 -11.56
N SER A 49 -0.79 3.41 -11.32
CA SER A 49 -0.71 4.54 -12.24
C SER A 49 -0.17 5.73 -11.47
N LEU A 50 1.15 5.86 -11.41
CA LEU A 50 1.82 6.98 -10.75
C LEU A 50 1.75 8.25 -11.62
N LYS A 51 1.66 9.40 -10.96
CA LYS A 51 1.69 10.75 -11.54
C LYS A 51 2.69 11.60 -10.77
N GLU A 52 3.15 12.70 -11.36
CA GLU A 52 4.10 13.64 -10.75
C GLU A 52 5.30 12.93 -10.12
N GLU A 53 5.85 11.96 -10.85
CA GLU A 53 6.91 11.08 -10.37
C GLU A 53 6.57 10.39 -9.03
N GLY A 54 5.38 9.80 -8.91
CA GLY A 54 5.01 9.05 -7.70
C GLY A 54 4.73 9.91 -6.46
N LYS A 55 4.48 11.21 -6.62
CA LYS A 55 3.90 12.05 -5.55
C LYS A 55 2.41 11.79 -5.37
N ASN A 56 1.71 11.45 -6.46
CA ASN A 56 0.28 11.13 -6.51
C ASN A 56 0.01 10.01 -7.56
N GLY A 57 -1.26 9.59 -7.67
CA GLY A 57 -1.65 8.57 -8.64
C GLY A 57 -2.88 7.79 -8.24
N HIS A 58 -3.04 6.63 -8.86
CA HIS A 58 -4.02 5.61 -8.49
C HIS A 58 -3.32 4.26 -8.36
N ALA A 59 -3.80 3.44 -7.43
CA ALA A 59 -3.35 2.07 -7.27
C ALA A 59 -4.57 1.18 -6.99
N TRP A 60 -4.50 -0.05 -7.46
CA TRP A 60 -5.51 -1.08 -7.25
C TRP A 60 -4.87 -2.30 -6.62
N GLY A 61 -5.64 -3.01 -5.81
CA GLY A 61 -5.19 -4.23 -5.20
C GLY A 61 -6.32 -5.05 -4.60
N VAL A 62 -6.01 -6.31 -4.30
CA VAL A 62 -6.90 -7.21 -3.57
C VAL A 62 -6.83 -6.84 -2.09
N HIS A 63 -7.98 -6.54 -1.49
CA HIS A 63 -8.04 -6.20 -0.07
C HIS A 63 -8.12 -7.47 0.76
N VAL A 64 -7.15 -7.68 1.63
CA VAL A 64 -7.14 -8.75 2.63
C VAL A 64 -7.37 -8.11 3.99
N LEU A 65 -8.38 -8.57 4.71
CA LEU A 65 -8.72 -8.09 6.04
C LEU A 65 -8.72 -9.27 7.02
N LYS A 66 -7.83 -9.22 8.01
CA LYS A 66 -7.67 -10.29 9.02
C LYS A 66 -7.49 -11.69 8.42
N GLY A 67 -6.75 -11.77 7.31
CA GLY A 67 -6.52 -13.01 6.57
C GLY A 67 -7.65 -13.41 5.61
N HIS A 68 -8.75 -12.66 5.55
CA HIS A 68 -9.84 -12.92 4.62
C HIS A 68 -9.77 -12.00 3.40
N THR A 69 -9.81 -12.60 2.22
CA THR A 69 -9.93 -11.88 0.96
C THR A 69 -11.31 -11.25 0.84
N MET A 70 -11.35 -9.94 0.62
CA MET A 70 -12.59 -9.17 0.45
C MET A 70 -13.03 -9.15 -1.01
N LEU A 71 -14.32 -8.88 -1.24
CA LEU A 71 -14.91 -8.68 -2.58
C LEU A 71 -14.56 -9.80 -3.58
N ASP A 72 -14.57 -11.05 -3.10
CA ASP A 72 -14.25 -12.26 -3.87
C ASP A 72 -12.91 -12.18 -4.60
N GLY A 73 -11.94 -11.46 -4.04
CA GLY A 73 -10.61 -11.30 -4.63
C GLY A 73 -10.55 -10.30 -5.79
N LYS A 74 -11.63 -9.57 -6.07
CA LYS A 74 -11.61 -8.55 -7.11
C LYS A 74 -10.76 -7.35 -6.67
N PRO A 75 -9.80 -6.90 -7.49
CA PRO A 75 -9.02 -5.73 -7.17
C PRO A 75 -9.90 -4.48 -7.08
N VAL A 76 -9.66 -3.67 -6.06
CA VAL A 76 -10.32 -2.39 -5.85
C VAL A 76 -9.30 -1.26 -5.74
N GLU A 77 -9.76 -0.04 -5.99
CA GLU A 77 -8.92 1.13 -5.80
C GLU A 77 -8.52 1.28 -4.33
N ILE A 78 -7.21 1.41 -4.09
CA ILE A 78 -6.63 1.58 -2.76
C ILE A 78 -6.83 3.03 -2.32
N ARG A 79 -7.82 3.26 -1.47
CA ARG A 79 -8.18 4.61 -0.98
C ARG A 79 -7.22 5.11 0.09
N GLY A 80 -7.14 6.44 0.23
CA GLY A 80 -6.32 7.08 1.26
C GLY A 80 -4.82 7.09 0.95
N GLY A 81 -4.44 6.95 -0.34
CA GLY A 81 -3.04 6.89 -0.76
C GLY A 81 -2.19 8.09 -0.31
N LEU A 82 -2.74 9.31 -0.39
CA LEU A 82 -2.07 10.53 0.12
C LEU A 82 -2.28 10.78 1.62
N LYS A 83 -3.34 10.21 2.20
CA LYS A 83 -3.79 10.53 3.57
C LYS A 83 -3.03 9.73 4.63
N TYR A 84 -2.76 8.46 4.36
CA TYR A 84 -2.17 7.56 5.34
C TYR A 84 -0.66 7.41 5.13
N LYS A 85 0.01 6.99 6.21
CA LYS A 85 1.36 6.45 6.12
C LYS A 85 1.25 4.99 5.72
N TRP A 86 1.99 4.60 4.69
CA TRP A 86 1.98 3.25 4.14
C TRP A 86 3.35 2.61 4.32
N LYS A 87 3.36 1.29 4.38
CA LYS A 87 4.57 0.47 4.38
C LYS A 87 4.31 -0.82 3.59
N GLN A 88 5.39 -1.44 3.14
CA GLN A 88 5.35 -2.84 2.75
C GLN A 88 4.91 -3.70 3.93
N TYR A 89 4.03 -4.66 3.67
CA TYR A 89 3.61 -5.66 4.61
C TYR A 89 4.55 -6.87 4.46
N ASP A 90 5.46 -7.03 5.41
CA ASP A 90 6.28 -8.23 5.53
C ASP A 90 5.60 -9.09 6.60
N ALA A 91 5.17 -10.29 6.21
CA ALA A 91 4.41 -11.22 7.06
C ALA A 91 5.28 -11.84 8.15
#